data_AF-W5YM56-F1
#
_entry.id   AF-W5YM56-F1
#
_cell.length_a   1.000
_cell.length_b   1.000
_cell.length_c   1.000
_cell.angle_alpha   90.00
_cell.angle_beta   90.00
_cell.angle_gamma   90.00
#
_symmetry.space_group_name_H-M   'P 1'
#
loop_
_entity.id
_entity.type
_entity.pdbx_description
1 polymer ?
#
loop_
_entity_poly.entity_id
_entity_poly.type
_entity_poly.pdbx_seq_one_letter_code
_entity_poly.pdbx_strand_id
1 'polypeptide(L)'
;MGLAGLLGLVNIPEISSSISRDILLPANLVLMLLTFVVIKVVHEFAHAFAVKMWGGEVHEMGITLLVFAPVPYVDASAAWEIRDKYKRALVGAVGVLAELSLAALALIVWLAVEPGLVRDVAFNVMLIGTVSTLLFNANPLLRFDGYYVLQDLAEIPNLYVRSSRYYLYLIQRYLFGIETARSPVTAEGEAAWFAVYGLAAFFYRLFILAVIVLFLAEEYLFIGIALGAWAMGTQLFLPLYRGARFLIEGQMLVGRRARATSVSVLVVGGLSAILLLMPISLTSHAEGVVWVNEQALVYSGAEGFVEELLVKSGTPVEANTPLVRMSAFSLEAQISKLDARRRELQIRGAAERMRQRVKSELIRSELLSVEAELAMLKAQRDALIVRSKVAGVFVLPDESRFAGSYLRKGELIGYVISPERLIVRAVVPQSTIGLVRQQISQVQIRVAERPIETVTAEVIRETPAGSRVLPSRALGTAGGGAIAVKMTDSGGTSAAEEVFQIDLALPENFGVTGVGERAYVRFDHGAEPLASQWFRSGRQLLLSRLDF
;
A
#
# COMPACT_ATOMS: atom_id res chain seq x y z
N MET A 1 -35.39 3.81 10.19
CA MET A 1 -34.01 4.17 9.78
C MET A 1 -33.02 4.19 10.94
N GLY A 2 -33.30 4.85 12.08
CA GLY A 2 -32.34 4.95 13.20
C GLY A 2 -31.84 3.59 13.76
N LEU A 3 -32.73 2.61 13.93
CA LEU A 3 -32.36 1.27 14.38
C LEU A 3 -31.44 0.53 13.38
N ALA A 4 -31.76 0.59 12.08
CA ALA A 4 -30.93 -0.02 11.04
C ALA A 4 -29.56 0.65 10.94
N GLY A 5 -29.49 1.98 11.11
CA GLY A 5 -28.21 2.70 11.16
C GLY A 5 -27.32 2.24 12.33
N LEU A 6 -27.90 2.05 13.51
CA LEU A 6 -27.19 1.50 14.67
C LEU A 6 -26.73 0.05 14.42
N LEU A 7 -27.59 -0.80 13.84
CA LEU A 7 -27.24 -2.17 13.47
C LEU A 7 -26.09 -2.20 12.44
N GLY A 8 -26.08 -1.27 11.48
CA GLY A 8 -24.99 -1.15 10.51
C GLY A 8 -23.67 -0.79 11.16
N LEU A 9 -23.68 0.17 12.11
CA LEU A 9 -22.48 0.59 12.84
C LEU A 9 -21.90 -0.53 13.72
N VAL A 10 -22.77 -1.32 14.36
CA VAL A 10 -22.33 -2.44 15.21
C VAL A 10 -21.74 -3.58 14.37
N ASN A 11 -22.25 -3.81 13.16
CA ASN A 11 -21.86 -4.94 12.30
C ASN A 11 -20.88 -4.55 11.17
N ILE A 12 -20.14 -3.45 11.31
CA ILE A 12 -19.11 -3.02 10.34
C ILE A 12 -18.12 -4.15 10.00
N PRO A 13 -17.59 -4.94 10.96
CA PRO A 13 -16.65 -6.01 10.63
C PRO A 13 -17.26 -7.09 9.73
N GLU A 14 -18.51 -7.48 9.98
CA GLU A 14 -19.19 -8.50 9.20
C GLU A 14 -19.49 -7.99 7.78
N ILE A 15 -20.02 -6.76 7.67
CA ILE A 15 -20.27 -6.08 6.38
C ILE A 15 -18.97 -5.97 5.58
N SER A 16 -17.88 -5.51 6.20
CA SER A 16 -16.58 -5.37 5.54
C SER A 16 -16.05 -6.71 5.01
N SER A 17 -16.26 -7.80 5.75
CA SER A 17 -15.82 -9.13 5.34
C SER A 17 -16.64 -9.73 4.19
N SER A 18 -17.88 -9.26 4.01
CA SER A 18 -18.76 -9.65 2.89
C SER A 18 -18.47 -8.85 1.63
N ILE A 19 -17.98 -7.61 1.76
CA ILE A 19 -17.51 -6.81 0.62
C ILE A 19 -16.33 -7.48 -0.10
N SER A 20 -15.39 -8.05 0.66
CA SER A 20 -14.12 -8.55 0.14
C SER A 20 -14.17 -9.95 -0.48
N ARG A 21 -15.20 -10.75 -0.20
CA ARG A 21 -15.19 -12.18 -0.58
C ARG A 21 -15.79 -12.47 -1.96
N ASP A 22 -16.86 -11.80 -2.37
CA ASP A 22 -17.66 -12.27 -3.52
C ASP A 22 -18.28 -11.16 -4.41
N ILE A 23 -18.08 -9.86 -4.12
CA ILE A 23 -18.80 -8.77 -4.81
C ILE A 23 -18.58 -8.77 -6.33
N LEU A 24 -17.34 -9.01 -6.77
CA LEU A 24 -16.94 -8.91 -8.18
C LEU A 24 -17.10 -10.24 -8.95
N LEU A 25 -17.66 -11.29 -8.33
CA LEU A 25 -17.97 -12.51 -9.05
C LEU A 25 -19.00 -12.24 -10.15
N PRO A 26 -18.84 -12.78 -11.37
CA PRO A 26 -19.76 -12.50 -12.49
C PRO A 26 -21.24 -12.75 -12.17
N ALA A 27 -21.53 -13.81 -11.41
CA ALA A 27 -22.89 -14.12 -10.97
C ALA A 27 -23.47 -13.04 -10.05
N ASN A 28 -22.66 -12.52 -9.12
CA ASN A 28 -23.08 -11.44 -8.23
C ASN A 28 -23.21 -10.10 -8.99
N LEU A 29 -22.38 -9.83 -10.00
CA LEU A 29 -22.53 -8.65 -10.85
C LEU A 29 -23.86 -8.63 -11.60
N VAL A 30 -24.30 -9.78 -12.14
CA VAL A 30 -25.63 -9.91 -12.76
C VAL A 30 -26.73 -9.69 -11.73
N LEU A 31 -26.60 -10.28 -10.54
CA LEU A 31 -27.55 -10.11 -9.45
C LEU A 31 -27.65 -8.65 -9.00
N MET A 32 -26.52 -7.96 -8.87
CA MET A 32 -26.43 -6.53 -8.56
C MET A 32 -27.10 -5.69 -9.64
N LEU A 33 -26.89 -5.99 -10.93
CA LEU A 33 -27.54 -5.26 -12.03
C LEU A 33 -29.07 -5.40 -11.96
N LEU A 34 -29.58 -6.61 -11.77
CA LEU A 34 -31.02 -6.85 -11.64
C LEU A 34 -31.59 -6.14 -10.40
N THR A 35 -30.88 -6.23 -9.27
CA THR A 35 -31.26 -5.58 -8.02
C THR A 35 -31.28 -4.06 -8.17
N PHE A 36 -30.27 -3.48 -8.84
CA PHE A 36 -30.19 -2.06 -9.14
C PHE A 36 -31.41 -1.56 -9.92
N VAL A 37 -31.81 -2.28 -10.98
CA VAL A 37 -33.00 -1.91 -11.76
C VAL A 37 -34.25 -1.90 -10.87
N VAL A 38 -34.45 -2.93 -10.05
CA VAL A 38 -35.62 -3.00 -9.15
C VAL A 38 -35.64 -1.85 -8.14
N ILE A 39 -34.51 -1.54 -7.52
CA ILE A 39 -34.40 -0.41 -6.59
C ILE A 39 -34.76 0.90 -7.30
N LYS A 40 -34.25 1.10 -8.51
CA LYS A 40 -34.54 2.29 -9.30
C LYS A 40 -36.00 2.38 -9.74
N VAL A 41 -36.65 1.26 -10.05
CA VAL A 41 -38.10 1.27 -10.29
C VAL A 41 -38.83 1.80 -9.06
N VAL A 42 -38.53 1.27 -7.86
CA VAL A 42 -39.16 1.74 -6.61
C VAL A 42 -38.91 3.23 -6.37
N HIS A 43 -37.69 3.70 -6.66
CA HIS A 43 -37.30 5.11 -6.57
C HIS A 43 -38.14 6.01 -7.49
N GLU A 44 -38.23 5.70 -8.79
CA GLU A 44 -39.01 6.48 -9.74
C GLU A 44 -40.51 6.47 -9.42
N PHE A 45 -41.04 5.32 -8.97
CA PHE A 45 -42.43 5.23 -8.52
C PHE A 45 -42.69 6.10 -7.29
N ALA A 46 -41.74 6.23 -6.37
CA ALA A 46 -41.87 7.11 -5.22
C ALA A 46 -42.04 8.57 -5.66
N HIS A 47 -41.25 9.04 -6.64
CA HIS A 47 -41.42 10.36 -7.23
C HIS A 47 -42.81 10.53 -7.87
N ALA A 48 -43.24 9.55 -8.68
CA ALA A 48 -44.54 9.58 -9.34
C ALA A 48 -45.71 9.68 -8.34
N PHE A 49 -45.67 8.88 -7.26
CA PHE A 49 -46.69 8.92 -6.21
C PHE A 49 -46.69 10.24 -5.45
N ALA A 50 -45.51 10.81 -5.18
CA ALA A 50 -45.42 12.10 -4.52
C ALA A 50 -46.02 13.21 -5.40
N VAL A 51 -45.67 13.30 -6.69
CA VAL A 51 -46.28 14.26 -7.62
C VAL A 51 -47.81 14.16 -7.64
N LYS A 52 -48.33 12.93 -7.74
CA LYS A 52 -49.78 12.68 -7.77
C LYS A 52 -50.49 13.03 -6.47
N MET A 53 -49.84 12.83 -5.32
CA MET A 53 -50.38 13.20 -4.00
C MET A 53 -50.65 14.71 -3.89
N TRP A 54 -49.84 15.53 -4.57
CA TRP A 54 -49.98 16.99 -4.57
C TRP A 54 -50.79 17.52 -5.76
N GLY A 55 -51.50 16.65 -6.49
CA GLY A 55 -52.38 17.02 -7.60
C GLY A 55 -51.69 17.23 -8.95
N GLY A 56 -50.41 16.86 -9.08
CA GLY A 56 -49.71 16.86 -10.36
C GLY A 56 -49.96 15.61 -11.18
N GLU A 57 -49.79 15.70 -12.50
CA GLU A 57 -49.97 14.59 -13.44
C GLU A 57 -48.62 14.06 -13.94
N VAL A 58 -48.50 12.74 -14.03
CA VAL A 58 -47.31 12.04 -14.55
C VAL A 58 -47.67 11.45 -15.90
N HIS A 59 -47.08 12.00 -16.96
CA HIS A 59 -47.44 11.67 -18.34
C HIS A 59 -46.51 10.64 -18.99
N GLU A 60 -45.26 10.55 -18.52
CA GLU A 60 -44.23 9.72 -19.12
C GLU A 60 -43.44 8.96 -18.05
N MET A 61 -43.32 7.64 -18.23
CA MET A 61 -42.45 6.75 -17.47
C MET A 61 -41.84 5.75 -18.44
N GLY A 62 -40.56 5.43 -18.28
CA GLY A 62 -39.89 4.52 -19.19
C GLY A 62 -38.57 3.98 -18.66
N ILE A 63 -37.80 3.37 -19.57
CA ILE A 63 -36.46 2.88 -19.32
C ILE A 63 -35.54 3.55 -20.35
N THR A 64 -34.47 4.18 -19.88
CA THR A 64 -33.40 4.74 -20.72
C THR A 64 -32.13 3.91 -20.56
N LEU A 65 -31.25 3.94 -21.57
CA LEU A 65 -29.95 3.26 -21.50
C LEU A 65 -28.86 4.27 -21.14
N LEU A 66 -28.48 4.30 -19.86
CA LEU A 66 -27.35 5.11 -19.38
C LEU A 66 -26.09 4.23 -19.35
N VAL A 67 -25.13 4.51 -20.25
CA VAL A 67 -23.88 3.72 -20.37
C VAL A 67 -24.17 2.22 -20.53
N PHE A 68 -25.10 1.88 -21.43
CA PHE A 68 -25.59 0.51 -21.68
C PHE A 68 -26.34 -0.17 -20.51
N ALA A 69 -26.51 0.49 -19.36
CA ALA A 69 -27.33 -0.01 -18.27
C ALA A 69 -28.78 0.50 -18.40
N PRO A 70 -29.79 -0.37 -18.28
CA PRO A 70 -31.19 0.06 -18.26
C PRO A 70 -31.48 0.78 -16.95
N VAL A 71 -31.86 2.06 -17.04
CA VAL A 71 -32.23 2.89 -15.90
C VAL A 71 -33.68 3.33 -16.06
N PRO A 72 -34.58 2.97 -15.13
CA PRO A 72 -35.94 3.51 -15.08
C PRO A 72 -35.92 5.05 -14.94
N TYR A 73 -36.90 5.74 -15.51
CA TYR A 73 -37.10 7.17 -15.29
C TYR A 73 -38.60 7.52 -15.22
N VAL A 74 -38.94 8.57 -14.48
CA VAL A 74 -40.23 9.26 -14.53
C VAL A 74 -40.08 10.73 -14.89
N ASP A 75 -40.97 11.26 -15.73
CA ASP A 75 -41.12 12.71 -15.90
C ASP A 75 -41.89 13.30 -14.71
N ALA A 76 -41.15 13.88 -13.77
CA ALA A 76 -41.68 14.58 -12.59
C ALA A 76 -41.80 16.11 -12.79
N SER A 77 -41.81 16.62 -14.03
CA SER A 77 -41.84 18.06 -14.32
C SER A 77 -43.03 18.80 -13.69
N ALA A 78 -44.18 18.13 -13.53
CA ALA A 78 -45.35 18.70 -12.85
C ALA A 78 -45.08 19.11 -11.38
N ALA A 79 -44.01 18.61 -10.74
CA ALA A 79 -43.60 19.04 -9.41
C ALA A 79 -43.28 20.55 -9.33
N TRP A 80 -42.87 21.17 -10.44
CA TRP A 80 -42.50 22.59 -10.50
C TRP A 80 -43.71 23.52 -10.35
N GLU A 81 -44.94 23.03 -10.57
CA GLU A 81 -46.17 23.79 -10.40
C GLU A 81 -46.60 23.90 -8.93
N ILE A 82 -46.02 23.09 -8.04
CA ILE A 82 -46.32 23.10 -6.62
C ILE A 82 -45.74 24.38 -5.98
N ARG A 83 -46.63 25.25 -5.46
CA ARG A 83 -46.23 26.57 -4.92
C ARG A 83 -45.38 26.50 -3.65
N ASP A 84 -45.57 25.48 -2.83
CA ASP A 84 -44.84 25.32 -1.57
C ASP A 84 -43.49 24.63 -1.80
N LYS A 85 -42.41 25.34 -1.46
CA LYS A 85 -41.04 24.84 -1.62
C LYS A 85 -40.73 23.57 -0.83
N TYR A 86 -41.32 23.38 0.35
CA TYR A 86 -41.07 22.19 1.16
C TYR A 86 -41.71 20.96 0.54
N LYS A 87 -42.86 21.15 -0.12
CA LYS A 87 -43.56 20.09 -0.85
C LYS A 87 -42.80 19.69 -2.10
N ARG A 88 -42.28 20.67 -2.86
CA ARG A 88 -41.37 20.39 -3.99
C ARG A 88 -40.11 19.66 -3.55
N ALA A 89 -39.46 20.17 -2.50
CA ALA A 89 -38.28 19.53 -1.93
C ALA A 89 -38.57 18.11 -1.44
N LEU A 90 -39.75 17.85 -0.87
CA LEU A 90 -40.16 16.50 -0.48
C LEU A 90 -40.35 15.58 -1.69
N VAL A 91 -40.92 16.08 -2.79
CA VAL A 91 -41.02 15.32 -4.05
C VAL A 91 -39.63 14.93 -4.55
N GLY A 92 -38.63 15.81 -4.46
CA GLY A 92 -37.24 15.47 -4.75
C GLY A 92 -36.63 14.49 -3.74
N ALA A 93 -36.97 14.58 -2.45
CA ALA A 93 -36.38 13.72 -1.43
C ALA A 93 -36.99 12.31 -1.38
N VAL A 94 -38.22 12.11 -1.89
CA VAL A 94 -38.98 10.86 -1.66
C VAL A 94 -38.33 9.63 -2.28
N GLY A 95 -37.70 9.75 -3.46
CA GLY A 95 -36.97 8.65 -4.08
C GLY A 95 -35.77 8.21 -3.24
N VAL A 96 -35.01 9.17 -2.73
CA VAL A 96 -33.90 8.95 -1.78
C VAL A 96 -34.41 8.28 -0.50
N LEU A 97 -35.52 8.77 0.07
CA LEU A 97 -36.11 8.20 1.27
C LEU A 97 -36.61 6.76 1.06
N ALA A 98 -37.16 6.46 -0.13
CA ALA A 98 -37.59 5.11 -0.49
C ALA A 98 -36.40 4.16 -0.61
N GLU A 99 -35.32 4.55 -1.30
CA GLU A 99 -34.09 3.77 -1.41
C GLU A 99 -33.47 3.47 -0.04
N LEU A 100 -33.34 4.49 0.82
CA LEU A 100 -32.80 4.32 2.17
C LEU A 100 -33.69 3.44 3.06
N SER A 101 -35.01 3.51 2.87
CA SER A 101 -35.96 2.65 3.61
C SER A 101 -35.81 1.19 3.19
N LEU A 102 -35.67 0.95 1.90
CA LEU A 102 -35.45 -0.37 1.34
C LEU A 102 -34.10 -0.94 1.79
N ALA A 103 -33.04 -0.12 1.77
CA ALA A 103 -31.72 -0.53 2.25
C ALA A 103 -31.71 -0.85 3.75
N ALA A 104 -32.43 -0.06 4.57
CA ALA A 104 -32.59 -0.32 5.99
C ALA A 104 -33.33 -1.64 6.27
N LEU A 105 -34.38 -1.94 5.49
CA LEU A 105 -35.09 -3.21 5.58
C LEU A 105 -34.18 -4.38 5.16
N ALA A 106 -33.44 -4.21 4.07
CA ALA A 106 -32.54 -5.22 3.54
C ALA A 106 -31.41 -5.56 4.52
N LEU A 107 -30.87 -4.57 5.25
CA LEU A 107 -29.91 -4.83 6.33
C LEU A 107 -30.52 -5.72 7.43
N ILE A 108 -31.76 -5.47 7.84
CA ILE A 108 -32.43 -6.27 8.87
C ILE A 108 -32.61 -7.71 8.37
N VAL A 109 -33.03 -7.89 7.11
CA VAL A 109 -33.16 -9.21 6.49
C VAL A 109 -31.81 -9.91 6.40
N TRP A 110 -30.76 -9.19 5.99
CA TRP A 110 -29.42 -9.73 5.85
C TRP A 110 -28.84 -10.27 7.17
N LEU A 111 -29.12 -9.60 8.28
CA LEU A 111 -28.72 -10.03 9.63
C LEU A 111 -29.56 -11.20 10.17
N ALA A 112 -30.79 -11.36 9.67
CA ALA A 112 -31.73 -12.36 10.17
C ALA A 112 -31.70 -13.70 9.41
N VAL A 113 -30.99 -13.77 8.28
CA VAL A 113 -31.05 -14.91 7.34
C VAL A 113 -29.67 -15.58 7.25
N GLU A 114 -29.68 -16.92 7.17
CA GLU A 114 -28.49 -17.74 6.95
C GLU A 114 -27.89 -17.55 5.53
N PRO A 115 -26.61 -17.91 5.29
CA PRO A 115 -25.99 -17.77 3.96
C PRO A 115 -26.81 -18.42 2.82
N GLY A 116 -27.05 -17.65 1.75
CA GLY A 116 -27.81 -18.09 0.57
C GLY A 116 -28.32 -16.92 -0.26
N LEU A 117 -29.04 -17.20 -1.35
CA LEU A 117 -29.46 -16.19 -2.34
C LEU A 117 -30.23 -15.01 -1.73
N VAL A 118 -31.10 -15.27 -0.74
CA VAL A 118 -31.88 -14.21 -0.06
C VAL A 118 -30.95 -13.27 0.70
N ARG A 119 -29.94 -13.82 1.37
CA ARG A 119 -28.92 -13.03 2.07
C ARG A 119 -28.11 -12.21 1.06
N ASP A 120 -27.70 -12.79 -0.07
CA ASP A 120 -26.94 -12.09 -1.11
C ASP A 120 -27.73 -10.93 -1.75
N VAL A 121 -29.00 -11.16 -2.05
CA VAL A 121 -29.91 -10.10 -2.55
C VAL A 121 -30.09 -9.00 -1.51
N ALA A 122 -30.35 -9.37 -0.25
CA ALA A 122 -30.51 -8.40 0.83
C ALA A 122 -29.22 -7.56 1.03
N PHE A 123 -28.06 -8.18 0.94
CA PHE A 123 -26.78 -7.48 0.96
C PHE A 123 -26.63 -6.52 -0.21
N ASN A 124 -26.91 -6.96 -1.45
CA ASN A 124 -26.84 -6.12 -2.64
C ASN A 124 -27.83 -4.95 -2.56
N VAL A 125 -29.05 -5.16 -2.07
CA VAL A 125 -30.03 -4.09 -1.86
C VAL A 125 -29.55 -3.07 -0.84
N MET A 126 -29.03 -3.54 0.29
CA MET A 126 -28.45 -2.68 1.32
C MET A 126 -27.28 -1.88 0.75
N LEU A 127 -26.33 -2.54 0.09
CA LEU A 127 -25.11 -1.91 -0.43
C LEU A 127 -25.45 -0.88 -1.51
N ILE A 128 -26.23 -1.26 -2.52
CA ILE A 128 -26.63 -0.36 -3.61
C ILE A 128 -27.46 0.81 -3.06
N GLY A 129 -28.48 0.53 -2.24
CA GLY A 129 -29.39 1.54 -1.70
C GLY A 129 -28.77 2.43 -0.60
N THR A 130 -27.58 2.12 -0.08
CA THR A 130 -26.83 3.02 0.80
C THR A 130 -25.76 3.78 0.03
N VAL A 131 -24.88 3.07 -0.69
CA VAL A 131 -23.73 3.67 -1.38
C VAL A 131 -24.19 4.57 -2.52
N SER A 132 -25.05 4.08 -3.41
CA SER A 132 -25.57 4.86 -4.55
C SER A 132 -26.36 6.06 -4.05
N THR A 133 -27.23 5.84 -3.07
CA THR A 133 -28.11 6.87 -2.55
C THR A 133 -27.38 7.94 -1.76
N LEU A 134 -26.48 7.60 -0.84
CA LEU A 134 -25.79 8.60 -0.01
C LEU A 134 -24.69 9.35 -0.76
N LEU A 135 -23.88 8.65 -1.57
CA LEU A 135 -22.75 9.28 -2.27
C LEU A 135 -23.18 10.04 -3.52
N PHE A 136 -24.25 9.62 -4.20
CA PHE A 136 -24.69 10.20 -5.47
C PHE A 136 -26.05 10.88 -5.35
N ASN A 137 -27.14 10.15 -5.07
CA ASN A 137 -28.50 10.69 -5.23
C ASN A 137 -28.84 11.75 -4.18
N ALA A 138 -28.59 11.48 -2.90
CA ALA A 138 -28.83 12.38 -1.78
C ALA A 138 -27.82 13.52 -1.70
N ASN A 139 -26.69 13.42 -2.43
CA ASN A 139 -25.66 14.43 -2.36
C ASN A 139 -26.06 15.68 -3.16
N PRO A 140 -26.18 16.86 -2.53
CA PRO A 140 -26.64 18.06 -3.21
C PRO A 140 -25.63 18.64 -4.22
N LEU A 141 -24.38 18.19 -4.20
CA LEU A 141 -23.28 18.69 -5.02
C LEU A 141 -23.22 18.03 -6.41
N LEU A 142 -23.93 16.92 -6.60
CA LEU A 142 -24.11 16.25 -7.89
C LEU A 142 -25.53 16.46 -8.38
N ARG A 143 -25.73 16.54 -9.70
CA ARG A 143 -27.03 16.85 -10.33
C ARG A 143 -28.01 15.66 -10.32
N PHE A 144 -28.26 15.13 -9.13
CA PHE A 144 -29.27 14.12 -8.83
C PHE A 144 -30.31 14.73 -7.87
N ASP A 145 -31.10 13.91 -7.18
CA ASP A 145 -32.25 14.35 -6.40
C ASP A 145 -31.90 15.35 -5.29
N GLY A 146 -30.81 15.10 -4.55
CA GLY A 146 -30.32 15.98 -3.50
C GLY A 146 -30.01 17.39 -4.01
N TYR A 147 -29.56 17.51 -5.26
CA TYR A 147 -29.37 18.82 -5.89
C TYR A 147 -30.70 19.53 -6.11
N TYR A 148 -31.73 18.82 -6.59
CA TYR A 148 -33.05 19.41 -6.79
C TYR A 148 -33.73 19.76 -5.46
N VAL A 149 -33.55 18.94 -4.42
CA VAL A 149 -33.97 19.26 -3.04
C VAL A 149 -33.32 20.56 -2.58
N LEU A 150 -31.99 20.70 -2.71
CA LEU A 150 -31.30 21.93 -2.35
C LEU A 150 -31.76 23.12 -3.19
N GLN A 151 -31.93 22.93 -4.51
CA GLN A 151 -32.41 23.95 -5.43
C GLN A 151 -33.78 24.49 -5.00
N ASP A 152 -34.69 23.60 -4.60
CA ASP A 152 -36.03 23.97 -4.19
C ASP A 152 -36.06 24.65 -2.82
N LEU A 153 -35.28 24.16 -1.85
CA LEU A 153 -35.19 24.76 -0.52
C LEU A 153 -34.51 26.14 -0.56
N ALA A 154 -33.48 26.30 -1.39
CA ALA A 154 -32.77 27.56 -1.60
C ALA A 154 -33.55 28.54 -2.50
N GLU A 155 -34.55 28.06 -3.24
CA GLU A 155 -35.34 28.84 -4.21
C GLU A 155 -34.48 29.49 -5.31
N ILE A 156 -33.36 28.86 -5.66
CA ILE A 156 -32.43 29.33 -6.70
C ILE A 156 -32.51 28.36 -7.89
N PRO A 157 -33.28 28.67 -8.94
CA PRO A 157 -33.42 27.77 -10.08
C PRO A 157 -32.09 27.64 -10.82
N ASN A 158 -31.78 26.44 -11.31
CA ASN A 158 -30.55 26.14 -12.05
C ASN A 158 -29.25 26.52 -11.31
N LEU A 159 -29.22 26.34 -9.98
CA LEU A 159 -28.08 26.64 -9.11
C LEU A 159 -26.75 26.17 -9.70
N TYR A 160 -26.66 24.95 -10.24
CA TYR A 160 -25.43 24.41 -10.82
C TYR A 160 -24.90 25.23 -12.01
N VAL A 161 -25.77 25.50 -12.98
CA VAL A 161 -25.41 26.23 -14.20
C VAL A 161 -25.13 27.70 -13.89
N ARG A 162 -25.95 28.32 -13.02
CA ARG A 162 -25.76 29.72 -12.60
C ARG A 162 -24.46 29.91 -11.80
N SER A 163 -24.12 28.97 -10.92
CA SER A 163 -22.85 28.99 -10.19
C SER A 163 -21.65 28.91 -11.13
N SER A 164 -21.68 28.00 -12.11
CA SER A 164 -20.61 27.90 -13.11
C SER A 164 -20.46 29.18 -13.95
N ARG A 165 -21.58 29.79 -14.35
CA ARG A 165 -21.59 31.09 -15.05
C ARG A 165 -21.07 32.23 -14.17
N TYR A 166 -21.29 32.16 -12.85
CA TYR A 166 -20.80 33.16 -11.92
C TYR A 166 -19.27 33.19 -11.87
N TYR A 167 -18.59 32.04 -11.81
CA TYR A 167 -17.12 32.01 -11.93
C TYR A 167 -16.63 32.55 -13.27
N LEU A 168 -17.29 32.19 -14.37
CA LEU A 168 -16.94 32.73 -15.68
C LEU A 168 -17.08 34.26 -15.70
N TYR A 169 -18.15 34.79 -15.09
CA TYR A 169 -18.34 36.24 -14.92
C TYR A 169 -17.21 36.87 -14.08
N LEU A 170 -16.81 36.26 -12.95
CA LEU A 170 -15.73 36.78 -12.12
C LEU A 170 -14.39 36.85 -12.89
N ILE A 171 -14.07 35.79 -13.64
CA ILE A 171 -12.89 35.75 -14.50
C ILE A 171 -12.97 36.84 -15.57
N GLN A 172 -14.10 36.95 -16.27
CA GLN A 172 -14.27 37.95 -17.32
C GLN A 172 -14.20 39.38 -16.78
N ARG A 173 -14.91 39.69 -15.69
CA ARG A 173 -15.03 41.04 -15.13
C ARG A 173 -13.75 41.49 -14.42
N TYR A 174 -13.19 40.66 -13.53
CA TYR A 174 -12.08 41.07 -12.65
C TYR A 174 -10.71 40.70 -13.24
N LEU A 175 -10.53 39.48 -13.74
CA LEU A 175 -9.22 39.06 -14.29
C LEU A 175 -9.00 39.68 -15.67
N PHE A 176 -9.95 39.49 -16.59
CA PHE A 176 -9.81 39.99 -17.98
C PHE A 176 -10.22 41.46 -18.13
N GLY A 177 -10.90 42.03 -17.14
CA GLY A 177 -11.34 43.42 -17.16
C GLY A 177 -12.46 43.68 -18.17
N ILE A 178 -13.30 42.72 -18.51
CA ILE A 178 -14.40 42.92 -19.46
C ILE A 178 -15.54 43.63 -18.74
N GLU A 179 -15.68 44.93 -18.98
CA GLU A 179 -16.70 45.74 -18.31
C GLU A 179 -18.13 45.44 -18.76
N THR A 180 -18.31 44.89 -19.96
CA THR A 180 -19.61 44.49 -20.50
C THR A 180 -20.11 43.14 -19.99
N ALA A 181 -19.32 42.43 -19.18
CA ALA A 181 -19.72 41.14 -18.61
C ALA A 181 -20.93 41.31 -17.68
N ARG A 182 -21.98 40.52 -17.91
CA ARG A 182 -23.22 40.55 -17.12
C ARG A 182 -23.17 39.53 -15.99
N SER A 183 -23.54 39.97 -14.78
CA SER A 183 -23.62 39.07 -13.61
C SER A 183 -24.85 38.15 -13.75
N PRO A 184 -24.73 36.84 -13.45
CA PRO A 184 -25.87 35.93 -13.38
C PRO A 184 -26.66 36.04 -12.06
N VAL A 185 -26.22 36.88 -11.11
CA VAL A 185 -26.89 37.16 -9.84
C VAL A 185 -28.11 38.04 -10.09
N THR A 186 -29.27 37.61 -9.60
CA THR A 186 -30.56 38.30 -9.74
C THR A 186 -31.15 38.74 -8.41
N ALA A 187 -30.77 38.09 -7.30
CA ALA A 187 -31.25 38.40 -5.95
C ALA A 187 -30.09 38.53 -4.94
N GLU A 188 -30.38 39.19 -3.81
CA GLU A 188 -29.42 39.30 -2.70
C GLU A 188 -29.08 37.92 -2.13
N GLY A 189 -27.81 37.71 -1.74
CA GLY A 189 -27.33 36.44 -1.19
C GLY A 189 -27.00 35.34 -2.21
N GLU A 190 -27.51 35.40 -3.45
CA GLU A 190 -27.21 34.38 -4.48
C GLU A 190 -25.71 34.31 -4.82
N ALA A 191 -25.00 35.43 -4.75
CA ALA A 191 -23.55 35.48 -5.01
C ALA A 191 -22.75 34.55 -4.07
N ALA A 192 -23.12 34.54 -2.78
CA ALA A 192 -22.48 33.68 -1.79
C ALA A 192 -22.83 32.20 -2.05
N TRP A 193 -24.09 31.91 -2.38
CA TRP A 193 -24.52 30.57 -2.79
C TRP A 193 -23.73 30.08 -3.99
N PHE A 194 -23.58 30.89 -5.04
CA PHE A 194 -22.83 30.51 -6.24
C PHE A 194 -21.35 30.24 -5.95
N ALA A 195 -20.73 31.06 -5.10
CA ALA A 195 -19.33 30.92 -4.73
C ALA A 195 -19.05 29.69 -3.83
N VAL A 196 -19.95 29.38 -2.90
CA VAL A 196 -19.77 28.22 -2.02
C VAL A 196 -20.17 26.93 -2.73
N TYR A 197 -21.37 26.90 -3.33
CA TYR A 197 -21.90 25.73 -4.00
C TYR A 197 -21.03 25.32 -5.19
N GLY A 198 -20.65 26.26 -6.07
CA GLY A 198 -19.91 25.90 -7.27
C GLY A 198 -18.50 25.35 -6.97
N LEU A 199 -17.84 25.87 -5.92
CA LEU A 199 -16.55 25.34 -5.46
C LEU A 199 -16.72 23.94 -4.85
N ALA A 200 -17.69 23.78 -3.96
CA ALA A 200 -17.99 22.50 -3.33
C ALA A 200 -18.37 21.43 -4.37
N ALA A 201 -19.23 21.77 -5.33
CA ALA A 201 -19.65 20.87 -6.40
C ALA A 201 -18.51 20.49 -7.35
N PHE A 202 -17.59 21.42 -7.62
CA PHE A 202 -16.41 21.15 -8.41
C PHE A 202 -15.48 20.13 -7.71
N PHE A 203 -15.11 20.40 -6.46
CA PHE A 203 -14.20 19.52 -5.73
C PHE A 203 -14.83 18.18 -5.38
N TYR A 204 -16.11 18.14 -5.02
CA TYR A 204 -16.80 16.88 -4.75
C TYR A 204 -16.89 16.00 -6.01
N ARG A 205 -17.19 16.58 -7.17
CA ARG A 205 -17.18 15.85 -8.44
C ARG A 205 -15.79 15.30 -8.77
N LEU A 206 -14.74 16.10 -8.57
CA LEU A 206 -13.35 15.65 -8.81
C LEU A 206 -12.96 14.53 -7.84
N PHE A 207 -13.33 14.66 -6.57
CA PHE A 207 -13.11 13.66 -5.53
C PHE A 207 -13.78 12.32 -5.88
N ILE A 208 -15.08 12.32 -6.17
CA ILE A 208 -15.80 11.10 -6.54
C ILE A 208 -15.24 10.46 -7.80
N LEU A 209 -14.90 11.27 -8.81
CA LEU A 209 -14.28 10.76 -10.04
C LEU A 209 -12.92 10.12 -9.77
N ALA A 210 -12.08 10.73 -8.93
CA ALA A 210 -10.79 10.18 -8.54
C ALA A 210 -10.95 8.87 -7.76
N VAL A 211 -11.87 8.81 -6.80
CA VAL A 211 -12.17 7.58 -6.03
C VAL A 211 -12.61 6.45 -6.96
N ILE A 212 -13.54 6.71 -7.88
CA ILE A 212 -14.01 5.70 -8.84
C ILE A 212 -12.88 5.24 -9.76
N VAL A 213 -12.08 6.16 -10.31
CA VAL A 213 -10.97 5.82 -11.21
C VAL A 213 -9.90 5.00 -10.49
N LEU A 214 -9.51 5.38 -9.27
CA LEU A 214 -8.50 4.66 -8.49
C LEU A 214 -9.00 3.26 -8.10
N PHE A 215 -10.20 3.17 -7.55
CA PHE A 215 -10.83 1.90 -7.20
C PHE A 215 -10.93 0.96 -8.41
N LEU A 216 -11.37 1.49 -9.56
CA LEU A 216 -11.52 0.70 -10.78
C LEU A 216 -10.18 0.39 -11.44
N ALA A 217 -9.14 1.19 -11.24
CA ALA A 217 -7.79 0.92 -11.76
C ALA A 217 -7.07 -0.19 -10.96
N GLU A 218 -7.35 -0.29 -9.66
CA GLU A 218 -6.84 -1.38 -8.81
C GLU A 218 -7.44 -2.73 -9.22
N GLU A 219 -8.76 -2.79 -9.46
CA GLU A 219 -9.47 -4.04 -9.79
C GLU A 219 -9.49 -4.35 -11.31
N TYR A 220 -9.68 -3.33 -12.15
CA TYR A 220 -9.85 -3.44 -13.60
C TYR A 220 -9.00 -2.41 -14.35
N LEU A 221 -7.67 -2.60 -14.33
CA LEU A 221 -6.67 -1.65 -14.87
C LEU A 221 -7.07 -0.99 -16.21
N PHE A 222 -7.53 -1.76 -17.19
CA PHE A 222 -7.92 -1.21 -18.50
C PHE A 222 -9.12 -0.26 -18.42
N ILE A 223 -10.15 -0.61 -17.64
CA ILE A 223 -11.35 0.20 -17.47
C ILE A 223 -11.01 1.45 -16.66
N GLY A 224 -10.22 1.31 -15.60
CA GLY A 224 -9.73 2.43 -14.80
C GLY A 224 -8.91 3.43 -15.62
N ILE A 225 -7.97 2.95 -16.44
CA ILE A 225 -7.18 3.81 -17.35
C ILE A 225 -8.08 4.49 -18.39
N ALA A 226 -9.01 3.77 -19.02
CA ALA A 226 -9.91 4.34 -20.02
C ALA A 226 -10.82 5.43 -19.43
N LEU A 227 -11.40 5.17 -18.24
CA LEU A 227 -12.21 6.13 -17.51
C LEU A 227 -11.38 7.33 -17.05
N GLY A 228 -10.16 7.09 -16.57
CA GLY A 228 -9.21 8.13 -16.18
C GLY A 228 -8.81 9.03 -17.34
N ALA A 229 -8.53 8.46 -18.51
CA ALA A 229 -8.23 9.21 -19.73
C ALA A 229 -9.43 10.04 -20.19
N TRP A 230 -10.64 9.47 -20.16
CA TRP A 230 -11.88 10.19 -20.46
C TRP A 230 -12.15 11.33 -19.46
N ALA A 231 -11.93 11.09 -18.17
CA ALA A 231 -12.03 12.07 -17.09
C ALA A 231 -11.04 13.23 -17.29
N MET A 232 -9.77 12.94 -17.56
CA MET A 232 -8.76 13.95 -17.88
C MET A 232 -9.12 14.74 -19.14
N GLY A 233 -9.57 14.04 -20.19
CA GLY A 233 -10.06 14.62 -21.44
C GLY A 233 -11.15 15.68 -21.21
N THR A 234 -12.16 15.32 -20.42
CA THR A 234 -13.35 16.16 -20.21
C THR A 234 -13.22 17.22 -19.13
N GLN A 235 -12.47 16.96 -18.05
CA GLN A 235 -12.33 17.88 -16.91
C GLN A 235 -11.10 18.80 -17.01
N LEU A 236 -10.04 18.38 -17.70
CA LEU A 236 -8.81 19.16 -17.82
C LEU A 236 -8.60 19.68 -19.24
N PHE A 237 -8.50 18.78 -20.23
CA PHE A 237 -8.14 19.18 -21.59
C PHE A 237 -9.24 19.99 -22.29
N LEU A 238 -10.51 19.59 -22.18
CA LEU A 238 -11.60 20.27 -22.86
C LEU A 238 -11.86 21.70 -22.34
N PRO A 239 -11.87 21.98 -21.01
CA PRO A 239 -11.96 23.35 -20.50
C PRO A 239 -10.75 24.20 -20.88
N LEU A 240 -9.53 23.65 -20.83
CA LEU A 240 -8.32 24.35 -21.28
C LEU A 240 -8.38 24.71 -22.76
N TYR A 241 -8.81 23.77 -23.61
CA TYR A 241 -9.01 24.00 -25.04
C TYR A 241 -10.07 25.08 -25.29
N ARG A 242 -11.23 24.99 -24.63
CA ARG A 242 -12.29 26.01 -24.74
C ARG A 242 -11.82 27.38 -24.24
N GLY A 243 -11.05 27.43 -23.16
CA GLY A 243 -10.45 28.65 -22.62
C GLY A 243 -9.44 29.27 -23.58
N ALA A 244 -8.52 28.47 -24.12
CA ALA A 244 -7.54 28.91 -25.11
C ALA A 244 -8.24 29.43 -26.39
N ARG A 245 -9.23 28.69 -26.89
CA ARG A 245 -10.05 29.11 -28.03
C ARG A 245 -10.81 30.41 -27.75
N PHE A 246 -11.38 30.56 -26.56
CA PHE A 246 -12.02 31.81 -26.14
C PHE A 246 -11.05 33.00 -26.14
N LEU A 247 -9.81 32.80 -25.70
CA LEU A 247 -8.78 33.84 -25.71
C LEU A 247 -8.36 34.25 -27.13
N ILE A 248 -8.32 33.30 -28.07
CA ILE A 248 -7.90 33.52 -29.47
C ILE A 248 -9.05 34.11 -30.31
N GLU A 249 -10.22 33.49 -30.28
CA GLU A 249 -11.35 33.78 -31.18
C GLU A 249 -12.40 34.71 -30.56
N GLY A 250 -12.31 35.00 -29.26
CA GLY A 250 -13.32 35.77 -28.53
C GLY A 250 -13.51 37.19 -29.06
N GLN A 251 -14.69 37.48 -29.60
CA GLN A 251 -15.07 38.84 -30.02
C GLN A 251 -15.28 39.79 -28.82
N MET A 252 -15.64 39.25 -27.64
CA MET A 252 -15.77 40.02 -26.40
C MET A 252 -14.43 40.54 -25.83
N LEU A 253 -13.30 40.13 -26.42
CA LEU A 253 -11.97 40.51 -25.96
C LEU A 253 -11.33 41.63 -26.78
N VAL A 254 -12.01 42.15 -27.81
CA VAL A 254 -11.48 43.22 -28.69
C VAL A 254 -11.02 44.41 -27.83
N GLY A 255 -9.74 44.78 -27.94
CA GLY A 255 -9.10 45.84 -27.14
C GLY A 255 -8.49 45.41 -25.80
N ARG A 256 -8.83 44.22 -25.26
CA ARG A 256 -8.28 43.70 -23.98
C ARG A 256 -7.61 42.31 -24.10
N ARG A 257 -7.43 41.77 -25.32
CA ARG A 257 -6.82 40.45 -25.58
C ARG A 257 -5.47 40.26 -24.90
N ALA A 258 -4.55 41.22 -25.04
CA ALA A 258 -3.20 41.13 -24.46
C ALA A 258 -3.22 41.03 -22.93
N ARG A 259 -4.16 41.72 -22.27
CA ARG A 259 -4.37 41.59 -20.82
C ARG A 259 -4.95 40.22 -20.46
N ALA A 260 -5.98 39.77 -21.18
CA ALA A 260 -6.61 38.49 -20.91
C ALA A 260 -5.65 37.31 -21.11
N THR A 261 -4.82 37.33 -22.15
CA THR A 261 -3.81 36.29 -22.39
C THR A 261 -2.69 36.33 -21.34
N SER A 262 -2.12 37.51 -21.04
CA SER A 262 -1.06 37.64 -20.04
C SER A 262 -1.52 37.22 -18.63
N VAL A 263 -2.70 37.65 -18.19
CA VAL A 263 -3.26 37.24 -16.90
C VAL A 263 -3.53 35.73 -16.89
N SER A 264 -4.06 35.16 -17.97
CA SER A 264 -4.29 33.71 -18.06
C SER A 264 -2.98 32.91 -17.98
N VAL A 265 -1.95 33.33 -18.72
CA VAL A 265 -0.62 32.70 -18.68
C VAL A 265 0.00 32.83 -17.29
N LEU A 266 -0.11 33.99 -16.65
CA LEU A 266 0.45 34.21 -15.32
C LEU A 266 -0.28 33.39 -14.24
N VAL A 267 -1.61 33.30 -14.29
CA VAL A 267 -2.39 32.50 -13.34
C VAL A 267 -2.15 31.01 -13.56
N VAL A 268 -2.25 30.52 -14.80
CA VAL A 268 -2.03 29.09 -15.11
C VAL A 268 -0.57 28.72 -14.85
N GLY A 269 0.37 29.55 -15.28
CA GLY A 269 1.80 29.38 -15.06
C GLY A 269 2.16 29.42 -13.58
N GLY A 270 1.59 30.35 -12.81
CA GLY A 270 1.78 30.46 -11.37
C GLY A 270 1.22 29.26 -10.61
N LEU A 271 -0.01 28.82 -10.93
CA LEU A 271 -0.60 27.62 -10.33
C LEU A 271 0.18 26.35 -10.70
N SER A 272 0.61 26.22 -11.96
CA SER A 272 1.44 25.11 -12.41
C SER A 272 2.81 25.13 -11.73
N ALA A 273 3.41 26.31 -11.56
CA ALA A 273 4.69 26.46 -10.88
C ALA A 273 4.57 26.11 -9.40
N ILE A 274 3.52 26.56 -8.71
CA ILE A 274 3.25 26.16 -7.32
C ILE A 274 3.11 24.63 -7.26
N LEU A 275 2.28 24.02 -8.11
CA LEU A 275 2.05 22.58 -8.05
C LEU A 275 3.29 21.75 -8.40
N LEU A 276 4.07 22.16 -9.40
CA LEU A 276 5.20 21.39 -9.90
C LEU A 276 6.51 21.64 -9.14
N LEU A 277 6.69 22.85 -8.59
CA LEU A 277 7.91 23.27 -7.90
C LEU A 277 7.78 23.24 -6.37
N MET A 278 6.57 23.09 -5.81
CA MET A 278 6.39 22.98 -4.36
C MET A 278 7.13 21.74 -3.84
N PRO A 279 8.09 21.91 -2.90
CA PRO A 279 8.83 20.80 -2.32
C PRO A 279 7.89 20.02 -1.40
N ILE A 280 7.67 18.74 -1.73
CA ILE A 280 6.88 17.82 -0.90
C ILE A 280 7.82 16.75 -0.34
N SER A 281 7.53 16.29 0.88
CA SER A 281 8.29 15.21 1.51
C SER A 281 8.29 13.95 0.66
N LEU A 282 9.47 13.43 0.36
CA LEU A 282 9.68 12.19 -0.37
C LEU A 282 10.03 11.09 0.62
N THR A 283 9.14 10.10 0.76
CA THR A 283 9.31 9.01 1.73
C THR A 283 9.10 7.67 1.07
N SER A 284 9.93 6.69 1.42
CA SER A 284 9.75 5.29 1.05
C SER A 284 9.38 4.47 2.27
N HIS A 285 8.51 3.48 2.08
CA HIS A 285 8.07 2.57 3.13
C HIS A 285 8.56 1.15 2.85
N ALA A 286 8.98 0.46 3.91
CA ALA A 286 9.38 -0.93 3.86
C ALA A 286 8.90 -1.66 5.12
N GLU A 287 8.80 -2.98 5.01
CA GLU A 287 8.54 -3.84 6.16
C GLU A 287 9.83 -4.55 6.54
N GLY A 288 10.04 -4.76 7.83
CA GLY A 288 11.18 -5.45 8.38
C GLY A 288 10.80 -6.37 9.52
N VAL A 289 11.77 -7.16 9.96
CA VAL A 289 11.64 -7.97 11.16
C VAL A 289 12.75 -7.66 12.13
N VAL A 290 12.42 -7.69 13.42
CA VAL A 290 13.40 -7.63 14.49
C VAL A 290 14.23 -8.90 14.41
N TRP A 291 15.53 -8.76 14.22
CA TRP A 291 16.45 -9.83 13.92
C TRP A 291 17.71 -9.73 14.77
N VAL A 292 18.44 -10.84 14.83
CA VAL A 292 19.75 -10.87 15.49
C VAL A 292 20.85 -10.46 14.51
N ASN A 293 21.88 -9.78 15.02
CA ASN A 293 23.07 -9.50 14.24
C ASN A 293 23.76 -10.83 13.80
N GLU A 294 24.49 -10.84 12.69
CA GLU A 294 25.19 -12.05 12.19
C GLU A 294 26.21 -12.61 13.19
N GLN A 295 26.76 -11.76 14.06
CA GLN A 295 27.68 -12.18 15.12
C GLN A 295 27.01 -13.00 16.23
N ALA A 296 25.68 -12.92 16.35
CA ALA A 296 24.89 -13.71 17.29
C ALA A 296 24.51 -15.10 16.75
N LEU A 297 24.73 -15.37 15.45
CA LEU A 297 24.49 -16.68 14.86
C LEU A 297 25.63 -17.64 15.25
N VAL A 298 25.26 -18.77 15.84
CA VAL A 298 26.19 -19.82 16.24
C VAL A 298 26.21 -20.88 15.15
N TYR A 299 27.30 -20.95 14.39
CA TYR A 299 27.51 -21.94 13.35
C TYR A 299 28.49 -23.02 13.79
N SER A 300 28.35 -24.21 13.23
CA SER A 300 29.33 -25.28 13.41
C SER A 300 30.66 -24.92 12.73
N GLY A 301 31.76 -24.95 13.48
CA GLY A 301 33.10 -24.64 12.98
C GLY A 301 33.77 -25.78 12.20
N ALA A 302 33.32 -27.02 12.44
CA ALA A 302 33.81 -28.24 11.81
C ALA A 302 32.65 -29.24 11.60
N GLU A 303 32.91 -30.33 10.88
CA GLU A 303 31.93 -31.42 10.74
C GLU A 303 32.16 -32.49 11.83
N GLY A 304 31.09 -33.03 12.39
CA GLY A 304 31.18 -34.01 13.48
C GLY A 304 29.84 -34.31 14.14
N PHE A 305 29.86 -35.21 15.12
CA PHE A 305 28.70 -35.54 15.93
C PHE A 305 28.67 -34.69 17.19
N VAL A 306 27.50 -34.18 17.56
CA VAL A 306 27.29 -33.47 18.84
C VAL A 306 27.45 -34.48 19.98
N GLU A 307 28.51 -34.35 20.75
CA GLU A 307 28.81 -35.21 21.89
C GLU A 307 28.06 -34.74 23.13
N GLU A 308 28.16 -33.45 23.44
CA GLU A 308 27.59 -32.87 24.65
C GLU A 308 27.22 -31.40 24.43
N LEU A 309 26.09 -31.00 25.00
CA LEU A 309 25.63 -29.63 25.04
C LEU A 309 26.07 -29.01 26.38
N LEU A 310 27.08 -28.13 26.34
CA LEU A 310 27.74 -27.60 27.53
C LEU A 310 26.91 -26.53 28.26
N VAL A 311 26.01 -25.87 27.54
CA VAL A 311 25.14 -24.81 28.05
C VAL A 311 23.71 -25.02 27.57
N LYS A 312 22.76 -25.13 28.50
CA LYS A 312 21.33 -25.29 28.19
C LYS A 312 20.74 -24.07 27.49
N SER A 313 19.73 -24.30 26.65
CA SER A 313 18.97 -23.23 26.01
C SER A 313 18.32 -22.30 27.05
N GLY A 314 18.37 -21.00 26.83
CA GLY A 314 17.89 -19.96 27.75
C GLY A 314 18.91 -19.46 28.78
N THR A 315 20.15 -19.95 28.76
CA THR A 315 21.18 -19.55 29.74
C THR A 315 21.97 -18.33 29.23
N PRO A 316 22.28 -17.33 30.08
CA PRO A 316 23.18 -16.24 29.74
C PRO A 316 24.63 -16.75 29.59
N VAL A 317 25.33 -16.27 28.56
CA VAL A 317 26.70 -16.62 28.22
C VAL A 317 27.52 -15.37 27.92
N GLU A 318 28.82 -15.42 28.24
CA GLU A 318 29.79 -14.39 27.86
C GLU A 318 30.47 -14.74 26.52
N ALA A 319 31.18 -13.77 25.95
CA ALA A 319 32.00 -14.02 24.76
C ALA A 319 33.06 -15.11 25.04
N ASN A 320 33.31 -15.97 24.06
CA ASN A 320 34.18 -17.15 24.11
C ASN A 320 33.74 -18.31 25.02
N THR A 321 32.55 -18.23 25.64
CA THR A 321 31.96 -19.34 26.40
C THR A 321 31.73 -20.55 25.48
N PRO A 322 32.20 -21.75 25.84
CA PRO A 322 31.96 -22.97 25.04
C PRO A 322 30.50 -23.41 25.19
N LEU A 323 29.82 -23.61 24.07
CA LEU A 323 28.38 -23.89 24.00
C LEU A 323 28.12 -25.38 23.70
N VAL A 324 28.82 -25.92 22.70
CA VAL A 324 28.62 -27.29 22.21
C VAL A 324 29.97 -27.95 22.01
N ARG A 325 30.11 -29.19 22.48
CA ARG A 325 31.25 -30.06 22.19
C ARG A 325 30.85 -31.06 21.11
N MET A 326 31.61 -31.08 20.04
CA MET A 326 31.49 -32.06 18.96
C MET A 326 32.66 -33.02 18.98
N SER A 327 32.46 -34.21 18.42
CA SER A 327 33.50 -35.21 18.22
C SER A 327 33.55 -35.66 16.76
N ALA A 328 34.76 -35.90 16.27
CA ALA A 328 35.02 -36.42 14.92
C ALA A 328 36.10 -37.50 15.00
N PHE A 329 35.69 -38.77 15.06
CA PHE A 329 36.60 -39.90 15.24
C PHE A 329 37.64 -40.02 14.11
N SER A 330 37.26 -39.69 12.87
CA SER A 330 38.16 -39.69 11.72
C SER A 330 39.25 -38.61 11.82
N LEU A 331 38.97 -37.48 12.47
CA LEU A 331 39.88 -36.34 12.54
C LEU A 331 41.11 -36.64 13.41
N GLU A 332 40.90 -37.24 14.59
CA GLU A 332 42.00 -37.63 15.49
C GLU A 332 42.92 -38.70 14.88
N ALA A 333 42.34 -39.65 14.14
CA ALA A 333 43.11 -40.66 13.41
C ALA A 333 43.98 -40.04 12.29
N GLN A 334 43.44 -39.05 11.55
CA GLN A 334 44.18 -38.33 10.52
C GLN A 334 45.31 -37.47 11.11
N ILE A 335 45.05 -36.74 12.20
CA ILE A 335 46.07 -35.95 12.92
C ILE A 335 47.21 -36.87 13.38
N SER A 336 46.88 -38.01 13.99
CA SER A 336 47.88 -38.97 14.47
C SER A 336 48.74 -39.53 13.32
N LYS A 337 48.13 -39.85 12.18
CA LYS A 337 48.83 -40.34 10.98
C LYS A 337 49.78 -39.28 10.40
N LEU A 338 49.31 -38.03 10.25
CA LEU A 338 50.15 -36.94 9.75
C LEU A 338 51.26 -36.57 10.73
N ASP A 339 51.02 -36.64 12.04
CA ASP A 339 52.05 -36.36 13.06
C ASP A 339 53.16 -37.43 13.05
N ALA A 340 52.81 -38.69 12.79
CA ALA A 340 53.78 -39.75 12.51
C ALA A 340 54.57 -39.49 11.22
N ARG A 341 53.90 -39.08 10.13
CA ARG A 341 54.56 -38.74 8.86
C ARG A 341 55.49 -37.54 8.98
N ARG A 342 55.10 -36.51 9.73
CA ARG A 342 55.97 -35.36 10.06
C ARG A 342 57.24 -35.82 10.75
N ARG A 343 57.12 -36.69 11.77
CA ARG A 343 58.28 -37.26 12.48
C ARG A 343 59.20 -38.07 11.57
N GLU A 344 58.63 -38.90 10.69
CA GLU A 344 59.39 -39.66 9.68
C GLU A 344 60.21 -38.71 8.77
N LEU A 345 59.57 -37.68 8.22
CA LEU A 345 60.21 -36.71 7.33
C LEU A 345 61.28 -35.87 8.04
N GLN A 346 61.06 -35.51 9.31
CA GLN A 346 62.06 -34.81 10.12
C GLN A 346 63.32 -35.66 10.32
N ILE A 347 63.16 -36.95 10.65
CA ILE A 347 64.29 -37.88 10.83
C ILE A 347 65.01 -38.11 9.50
N ARG A 348 64.28 -38.39 8.42
CA ARG A 348 64.87 -38.63 7.09
C ARG A 348 65.58 -37.38 6.54
N GLY A 349 64.97 -36.21 6.72
CA GLY A 349 65.54 -34.92 6.33
C GLY A 349 66.83 -34.61 7.09
N ALA A 350 66.90 -34.92 8.38
CA ALA A 350 68.13 -34.77 9.18
C ALA A 350 69.27 -35.67 8.68
N ALA A 351 68.97 -36.91 8.28
CA ALA A 351 69.96 -37.85 7.74
C ALA A 351 70.48 -37.46 6.34
N GLU A 352 69.61 -36.95 5.46
CA GLU A 352 69.97 -36.58 4.07
C GLU A 352 70.64 -35.20 3.95
N ARG A 353 70.52 -34.36 4.98
CA ARG A 353 71.11 -33.01 5.05
C ARG A 353 72.63 -33.00 4.84
N MET A 354 73.31 -34.09 5.21
CA MET A 354 74.76 -34.26 5.10
C MET A 354 75.21 -34.95 3.81
N ARG A 355 74.28 -35.50 3.00
CA ARG A 355 74.62 -36.33 1.83
C ARG A 355 74.30 -35.66 0.50
N GLN A 356 73.08 -35.14 0.33
CA GLN A 356 72.63 -34.61 -0.97
C GLN A 356 71.69 -33.40 -0.80
N ARG A 357 72.15 -32.22 -1.23
CA ARG A 357 71.43 -30.94 -1.09
C ARG A 357 70.06 -30.94 -1.80
N VAL A 358 69.94 -31.56 -2.97
CA VAL A 358 68.69 -31.60 -3.75
C VAL A 358 67.62 -32.46 -3.07
N LYS A 359 68.01 -33.61 -2.51
CA LYS A 359 67.07 -34.49 -1.77
C LYS A 359 66.61 -33.88 -0.45
N SER A 360 67.50 -33.18 0.25
CA SER A 360 67.17 -32.40 1.45
C SER A 360 66.08 -31.37 1.16
N GLU A 361 66.18 -30.66 0.04
CA GLU A 361 65.23 -29.61 -0.33
C GLU A 361 63.85 -30.15 -0.71
N LEU A 362 63.81 -31.32 -1.36
CA LEU A 362 62.55 -32.01 -1.65
C LEU A 362 61.85 -32.49 -0.37
N ILE A 363 62.61 -33.09 0.56
CA ILE A 363 62.07 -33.52 1.88
C ILE A 363 61.61 -32.30 2.68
N ARG A 364 62.32 -31.17 2.63
CA ARG A 364 61.92 -29.93 3.29
C ARG A 364 60.60 -29.40 2.73
N SER A 365 60.41 -29.45 1.41
CA SER A 365 59.14 -29.07 0.78
C SER A 365 57.99 -29.98 1.20
N GLU A 366 58.22 -31.30 1.27
CA GLU A 366 57.22 -32.27 1.73
C GLU A 366 56.87 -32.05 3.21
N LEU A 367 57.87 -31.78 4.05
CA LEU A 367 57.67 -31.46 5.47
C LEU A 367 56.80 -30.21 5.65
N LEU A 368 57.07 -29.14 4.90
CA LEU A 368 56.26 -27.92 4.94
C LEU A 368 54.81 -28.18 4.52
N SER A 369 54.58 -29.02 3.51
CA SER A 369 53.24 -29.43 3.10
C SER A 369 52.51 -30.19 4.21
N VAL A 370 53.18 -31.16 4.83
CA VAL A 370 52.60 -31.95 5.94
C VAL A 370 52.34 -31.09 7.17
N GLU A 371 53.22 -30.13 7.48
CA GLU A 371 53.02 -29.19 8.58
C GLU A 371 51.83 -28.26 8.35
N ALA A 372 51.63 -27.78 7.12
CA ALA A 372 50.47 -26.98 6.75
C ALA A 372 49.16 -27.77 6.86
N GLU A 373 49.15 -29.02 6.39
CA GLU A 373 47.99 -29.90 6.48
C GLU A 373 47.66 -30.24 7.95
N LEU A 374 48.68 -30.52 8.76
CA LEU A 374 48.53 -30.79 10.19
C LEU A 374 48.05 -29.54 10.97
N ALA A 375 48.49 -28.34 10.58
CA ALA A 375 47.97 -27.09 11.13
C ALA A 375 46.48 -26.90 10.80
N MET A 376 46.06 -27.21 9.57
CA MET A 376 44.66 -27.16 9.15
C MET A 376 43.79 -28.13 9.95
N LEU A 377 44.22 -29.39 10.12
CA LEU A 377 43.45 -30.39 10.89
C LEU A 377 43.38 -30.03 12.38
N LYS A 378 44.46 -29.48 12.96
CA LYS A 378 44.44 -28.98 14.35
C LYS A 378 43.44 -27.82 14.52
N ALA A 379 43.39 -26.90 13.56
CA ALA A 379 42.40 -25.82 13.59
C ALA A 379 40.96 -26.35 13.47
N GLN A 380 40.72 -27.40 12.65
CA GLN A 380 39.42 -28.07 12.59
C GLN A 380 39.06 -28.76 13.92
N ARG A 381 40.02 -29.39 14.58
CA ARG A 381 39.81 -30.01 15.89
C ARG A 381 39.45 -28.97 16.94
N ASP A 382 40.16 -27.84 16.97
CA ASP A 382 39.84 -26.76 17.91
C ASP A 382 38.45 -26.16 17.62
N ALA A 383 38.01 -26.20 16.35
CA ALA A 383 36.67 -25.78 15.91
C ALA A 383 35.54 -26.79 16.23
N LEU A 384 35.85 -27.98 16.76
CA LEU A 384 34.85 -28.91 17.31
C LEU A 384 34.24 -28.39 18.62
N ILE A 385 34.90 -27.45 19.30
CA ILE A 385 34.32 -26.74 20.44
C ILE A 385 33.73 -25.44 19.92
N VAL A 386 32.41 -25.43 19.76
CA VAL A 386 31.68 -24.26 19.30
C VAL A 386 31.53 -23.28 20.46
N ARG A 387 31.99 -22.03 20.26
CA ARG A 387 31.99 -20.97 21.29
C ARG A 387 31.10 -19.81 20.88
N SER A 388 30.56 -19.11 21.87
CA SER A 388 29.86 -17.85 21.63
C SER A 388 30.84 -16.75 21.18
N LYS A 389 30.46 -15.95 20.17
CA LYS A 389 31.23 -14.77 19.75
C LYS A 389 30.89 -13.52 20.54
N VAL A 390 29.71 -13.48 21.16
CA VAL A 390 29.15 -12.31 21.85
C VAL A 390 28.56 -12.72 23.20
N ALA A 391 28.35 -11.75 24.09
CA ALA A 391 27.59 -11.98 25.31
C ALA A 391 26.07 -11.89 25.02
N GLY A 392 25.27 -12.73 25.68
CA GLY A 392 23.81 -12.76 25.51
C GLY A 392 23.19 -14.06 26.03
N VAL A 393 21.97 -14.36 25.63
CA VAL A 393 21.27 -15.60 26.01
C VAL A 393 21.36 -16.59 24.87
N PHE A 394 21.92 -17.78 25.14
CA PHE A 394 22.00 -18.83 24.13
C PHE A 394 20.64 -19.50 23.95
N VAL A 395 20.13 -19.50 22.71
CA VAL A 395 18.86 -20.10 22.32
C VAL A 395 19.13 -21.14 21.24
N LEU A 396 18.81 -22.39 21.57
CA LEU A 396 18.89 -23.52 20.65
C LEU A 396 17.47 -23.93 20.23
N PRO A 397 17.14 -23.89 18.91
CA PRO A 397 15.92 -24.50 18.41
C PRO A 397 15.96 -26.02 18.59
N ASP A 398 14.90 -26.61 19.14
CA ASP A 398 14.72 -28.07 19.28
C ASP A 398 15.84 -28.81 20.05
N GLU A 399 16.10 -28.39 21.30
CA GLU A 399 17.09 -28.99 22.22
C GLU A 399 17.05 -30.53 22.29
N SER A 400 15.86 -31.13 22.21
CA SER A 400 15.67 -32.58 22.29
C SER A 400 16.25 -33.38 21.12
N ARG A 401 16.44 -32.76 19.94
CA ARG A 401 16.94 -33.46 18.74
C ARG A 401 18.44 -33.23 18.50
N PHE A 402 19.06 -32.39 19.31
CA PHE A 402 20.40 -31.87 19.00
C PHE A 402 21.52 -32.80 19.48
N ALA A 403 21.35 -33.46 20.63
CA ALA A 403 22.33 -34.40 21.17
C ALA A 403 22.47 -35.64 20.27
N GLY A 404 23.72 -35.99 19.91
CA GLY A 404 24.01 -37.12 19.02
C GLY A 404 23.74 -36.87 17.53
N SER A 405 23.30 -35.66 17.15
CA SER A 405 23.10 -35.32 15.74
C SER A 405 24.44 -35.06 15.02
N TYR A 406 24.47 -35.30 13.70
CA TYR A 406 25.63 -35.00 12.87
C TYR A 406 25.45 -33.61 12.25
N LEU A 407 26.42 -32.72 12.45
CA LEU A 407 26.42 -31.37 11.90
C LEU A 407 27.56 -31.19 10.90
N ARG A 408 27.27 -30.47 9.82
CA ARG A 408 28.28 -30.07 8.82
C ARG A 408 28.90 -28.74 9.20
N LYS A 409 30.12 -28.49 8.71
CA LYS A 409 30.76 -27.18 8.82
C LYS A 409 29.86 -26.11 8.19
N GLY A 410 29.59 -25.04 8.93
CA GLY A 410 28.73 -23.92 8.50
C GLY A 410 27.24 -24.12 8.74
N GLU A 411 26.82 -25.23 9.34
CA GLU A 411 25.43 -25.46 9.72
C GLU A 411 25.04 -24.61 10.94
N LEU A 412 23.83 -24.05 10.93
CA LEU A 412 23.35 -23.17 12.00
C LEU A 412 22.92 -24.02 13.21
N ILE A 413 23.53 -23.75 14.36
CA ILE A 413 23.23 -24.42 15.63
C ILE A 413 22.15 -23.67 16.40
N GLY A 414 22.28 -22.35 16.51
CA GLY A 414 21.37 -21.53 17.28
C GLY A 414 21.79 -20.08 17.31
N TYR A 415 21.29 -19.34 18.29
CA TYR A 415 21.42 -17.89 18.39
C TYR A 415 21.89 -17.49 19.79
N VAL A 416 22.69 -16.44 19.90
CA VAL A 416 23.01 -15.79 21.18
C VAL A 416 22.38 -14.41 21.18
N ILE A 417 21.20 -14.30 21.78
CA ILE A 417 20.37 -13.10 21.72
C ILE A 417 20.81 -12.11 22.79
N SER A 418 21.19 -10.91 22.38
CA SER A 418 21.43 -9.77 23.27
C SER A 418 20.37 -8.71 22.98
N PRO A 419 19.51 -8.35 23.95
CA PRO A 419 18.46 -7.35 23.76
C PRO A 419 18.99 -6.00 23.26
N GLU A 420 20.19 -5.61 23.71
CA GLU A 420 20.85 -4.34 23.36
C GLU A 420 21.44 -4.33 21.95
N ARG A 421 21.50 -5.48 21.26
CA ARG A 421 22.12 -5.62 19.94
C ARG A 421 21.18 -6.17 18.87
N LEU A 422 19.87 -6.03 19.10
CA LEU A 422 18.87 -6.36 18.09
C LEU A 422 18.91 -5.33 16.97
N ILE A 423 18.66 -5.82 15.75
CA ILE A 423 18.58 -5.00 14.54
C ILE A 423 17.20 -5.17 13.93
N VAL A 424 16.78 -4.23 13.09
CA VAL A 424 15.65 -4.45 12.21
C VAL A 424 16.17 -4.73 10.81
N ARG A 425 15.89 -5.93 10.31
CA ARG A 425 16.17 -6.30 8.94
C ARG A 425 14.98 -5.93 8.07
N ALA A 426 15.08 -4.76 7.43
CA ALA A 426 14.09 -4.26 6.49
C ALA A 426 14.26 -4.90 5.11
N VAL A 427 13.14 -5.16 4.45
CA VAL A 427 13.08 -5.69 3.09
C VAL A 427 12.51 -4.61 2.18
N VAL A 428 13.33 -4.16 1.22
CA VAL A 428 13.00 -3.09 0.29
C VAL A 428 12.83 -3.67 -1.12
N PRO A 429 11.70 -3.42 -1.80
CA PRO A 429 11.49 -3.83 -3.18
C PRO A 429 12.48 -3.19 -4.16
N GLN A 430 12.74 -3.88 -5.29
CA GLN A 430 13.61 -3.40 -6.36
C GLN A 430 13.20 -2.03 -6.93
N SER A 431 11.91 -1.71 -6.96
CA SER A 431 11.41 -0.41 -7.42
C SER A 431 11.88 0.77 -6.57
N THR A 432 12.18 0.52 -5.29
CA THR A 432 12.39 1.54 -4.26
C THR A 432 13.85 1.62 -3.82
N ILE A 433 14.60 0.51 -3.93
CA ILE A 433 16.00 0.44 -3.45
C ILE A 433 16.90 1.50 -4.07
N GLY A 434 16.67 1.88 -5.32
CA GLY A 434 17.48 2.91 -5.99
C GLY A 434 17.43 4.25 -5.27
N LEU A 435 16.27 4.62 -4.72
CA LEU A 435 16.10 5.86 -3.97
C LEU A 435 16.71 5.76 -2.57
N VAL A 436 16.51 4.61 -1.90
CA VAL A 436 17.11 4.32 -0.60
C VAL A 436 18.64 4.35 -0.67
N ARG A 437 19.26 3.87 -1.75
CA ARG A 437 20.72 3.93 -1.94
C ARG A 437 21.26 5.33 -2.17
N GLN A 438 20.50 6.18 -2.87
CA GLN A 438 20.99 7.48 -3.32
C GLN A 438 20.90 8.54 -2.22
N GLN A 439 19.83 8.51 -1.42
CA GLN A 439 19.52 9.60 -0.52
C GLN A 439 18.76 9.08 0.70
N ILE A 440 19.37 9.13 1.88
CA ILE A 440 18.66 8.88 3.15
C ILE A 440 18.97 10.06 4.06
N SER A 441 17.94 10.80 4.43
CA SER A 441 18.06 11.89 5.43
C SER A 441 17.84 11.36 6.84
N GLN A 442 16.82 10.50 7.01
CA GLN A 442 16.49 9.89 8.31
C GLN A 442 15.79 8.55 8.08
N VAL A 443 16.01 7.58 8.98
CA VAL A 443 15.25 6.33 9.01
C VAL A 443 14.45 6.29 10.30
N GLN A 444 13.15 6.02 10.18
CA GLN A 444 12.25 5.87 11.30
C GLN A 444 11.69 4.46 11.33
N ILE A 445 11.64 3.87 12.51
CA ILE A 445 11.18 2.51 12.76
C ILE A 445 10.01 2.56 13.73
N ARG A 446 9.03 1.71 13.48
CA ARG A 446 7.90 1.46 14.36
C ARG A 446 7.65 -0.03 14.45
N VAL A 447 7.81 -0.61 15.64
CA VAL A 447 7.55 -2.04 15.89
C VAL A 447 6.06 -2.30 16.09
N ALA A 448 5.61 -3.51 15.79
CA ALA A 448 4.20 -3.88 15.82
C ALA A 448 3.60 -3.87 17.24
N GLU A 449 4.39 -4.20 18.25
CA GLU A 449 4.02 -4.17 19.67
C GLU A 449 3.74 -2.75 20.17
N ARG A 450 4.41 -1.74 19.58
CA ARG A 450 4.31 -0.33 19.97
C ARG A 450 3.97 0.57 18.78
N PRO A 451 2.73 0.50 18.26
CA PRO A 451 2.34 1.19 17.02
C PRO A 451 2.24 2.73 17.14
N ILE A 452 2.48 3.30 18.33
CA ILE A 452 2.47 4.75 18.56
C ILE A 452 3.89 5.30 18.64
N GLU A 453 4.84 4.50 19.12
CA GLU A 453 6.22 4.93 19.37
C GLU A 453 7.03 4.84 18.07
N THR A 454 7.67 5.94 17.67
CA THR A 454 8.54 5.98 16.49
C THR A 454 9.96 6.27 16.93
N VAL A 455 10.90 5.49 16.40
CA VAL A 455 12.29 5.52 16.81
C VAL A 455 13.16 5.83 15.60
N THR A 456 14.17 6.69 15.78
CA THR A 456 15.15 6.93 14.72
C THR A 456 16.19 5.83 14.73
N ALA A 457 16.51 5.30 13.56
CA ALA A 457 17.46 4.21 13.38
C ALA A 457 18.57 4.59 12.42
N GLU A 458 19.72 3.93 12.55
CA GLU A 458 20.86 4.10 11.66
C GLU A 458 21.01 2.88 10.74
N VAL A 459 21.44 3.11 9.51
CA VAL A 459 21.71 2.04 8.55
C VAL A 459 23.07 1.43 8.86
N ILE A 460 23.09 0.17 9.28
CA ILE A 460 24.33 -0.57 9.58
C ILE A 460 24.90 -1.19 8.30
N ARG A 461 24.03 -1.86 7.54
CA ARG A 461 24.43 -2.65 6.38
C ARG A 461 23.35 -2.68 5.34
N GLU A 462 23.77 -2.68 4.10
CA GLU A 462 22.91 -2.95 2.95
C GLU A 462 23.47 -4.11 2.15
N THR A 463 22.61 -5.05 1.75
CA THR A 463 23.02 -6.13 0.85
C THR A 463 23.12 -5.61 -0.60
N PRO A 464 24.27 -5.78 -1.28
CA PRO A 464 24.49 -5.19 -2.60
C PRO A 464 23.63 -5.84 -3.70
N ALA A 465 23.34 -7.14 -3.58
CA ALA A 465 22.57 -7.93 -4.53
C ALA A 465 21.15 -8.24 -4.01
N GLY A 466 20.18 -8.22 -4.92
CA GLY A 466 18.82 -8.65 -4.64
C GLY A 466 18.75 -10.15 -4.37
N SER A 467 17.85 -10.55 -3.48
CA SER A 467 17.53 -11.95 -3.21
C SER A 467 16.03 -12.17 -3.39
N ARG A 468 15.63 -13.37 -3.79
CA ARG A 468 14.23 -13.80 -3.80
C ARG A 468 13.81 -14.51 -2.52
N VAL A 469 14.68 -14.54 -1.51
CA VAL A 469 14.42 -15.20 -0.22
C VAL A 469 14.23 -14.15 0.85
N LEU A 470 13.07 -14.19 1.49
CA LEU A 470 12.71 -13.33 2.62
C LEU A 470 13.36 -13.85 3.91
N PRO A 471 13.81 -12.95 4.81
CA PRO A 471 14.34 -13.31 6.13
C PRO A 471 13.31 -14.03 7.02
N SER A 472 12.03 -13.70 6.85
CA SER A 472 10.93 -14.26 7.63
C SER A 472 9.66 -14.33 6.79
N ARG A 473 8.86 -15.38 7.02
CA ARG A 473 7.53 -15.52 6.44
C ARG A 473 6.59 -14.36 6.80
N ALA A 474 6.83 -13.70 7.94
CA ALA A 474 6.01 -12.57 8.41
C ALA A 474 6.01 -11.36 7.46
N LEU A 475 6.99 -11.27 6.55
CA LEU A 475 7.10 -10.22 5.55
C LEU A 475 6.38 -10.54 4.24
N GLY A 476 6.08 -11.83 4.02
CA GLY A 476 5.37 -12.28 2.82
C GLY A 476 3.86 -12.19 2.99
N THR A 477 3.13 -12.07 1.88
CA THR A 477 1.65 -12.09 1.87
C THR A 477 1.06 -13.34 2.51
N ALA A 478 1.75 -14.49 2.41
CA ALA A 478 1.38 -15.75 3.07
C ALA A 478 1.53 -15.74 4.61
N GLY A 479 2.21 -14.73 5.17
CA GLY A 479 2.35 -14.47 6.61
C GLY A 479 1.74 -13.14 7.05
N GLY A 480 0.96 -12.48 6.18
CA GLY A 480 0.30 -11.20 6.46
C GLY A 480 1.17 -9.96 6.27
N GLY A 481 2.31 -10.07 5.60
CA GLY A 481 3.15 -8.94 5.16
C GLY A 481 2.83 -8.46 3.74
N ALA A 482 3.49 -7.40 3.30
CA ALA A 482 3.20 -6.74 2.02
C ALA A 482 3.91 -7.36 0.80
N ILE A 483 4.95 -8.18 0.99
CA ILE A 483 5.74 -8.70 -0.13
C ILE A 483 5.07 -9.91 -0.77
N ALA A 484 4.77 -9.82 -2.07
CA ALA A 484 4.18 -10.93 -2.82
C ALA A 484 5.11 -12.15 -2.83
N VAL A 485 4.56 -13.32 -2.52
CA VAL A 485 5.28 -14.60 -2.48
C VAL A 485 4.81 -15.50 -3.63
N LYS A 486 5.69 -16.35 -4.17
CA LYS A 486 5.32 -17.34 -5.18
C LYS A 486 4.32 -18.35 -4.62
N MET A 487 3.21 -18.57 -5.35
CA MET A 487 2.14 -19.51 -4.95
C MET A 487 2.60 -20.97 -4.80
N THR A 488 3.72 -21.35 -5.41
CA THR A 488 4.27 -22.71 -5.36
C THR A 488 5.09 -23.00 -4.10
N ASP A 489 5.36 -22.00 -3.26
CA ASP A 489 6.15 -22.16 -2.03
C ASP A 489 5.25 -22.28 -0.80
N SER A 490 5.21 -23.45 -0.17
CA SER A 490 4.48 -23.68 1.09
C SER A 490 5.15 -23.01 2.29
N GLY A 491 6.44 -22.67 2.19
CA GLY A 491 7.21 -21.99 3.25
C GLY A 491 6.91 -20.50 3.37
N GLY A 492 6.33 -19.88 2.33
CA GLY A 492 5.93 -18.46 2.38
C GLY A 492 7.09 -17.45 2.37
N THR A 493 8.30 -17.89 2.01
CA THR A 493 9.53 -17.07 2.07
C THR A 493 10.11 -16.72 0.70
N SER A 494 9.66 -17.37 -0.37
CA SER A 494 10.12 -17.10 -1.74
C SER A 494 9.38 -15.92 -2.37
N ALA A 495 9.97 -14.73 -2.33
CA ALA A 495 9.43 -13.52 -2.94
C ALA A 495 9.22 -13.69 -4.46
N ALA A 496 8.17 -13.06 -4.98
CA ALA A 496 7.84 -13.03 -6.40
C ALA A 496 8.85 -12.18 -7.20
N GLU A 497 9.35 -11.10 -6.58
CA GLU A 497 10.36 -10.18 -7.12
C GLU A 497 11.65 -10.22 -6.31
N GLU A 498 12.71 -9.60 -6.83
CA GLU A 498 13.94 -9.41 -6.07
C GLU A 498 13.76 -8.34 -5.00
N VAL A 499 14.22 -8.66 -3.79
CA VAL A 499 14.18 -7.77 -2.65
C VAL A 499 15.56 -7.56 -2.06
N PHE A 500 15.77 -6.38 -1.50
CA PHE A 500 17.04 -5.97 -0.91
C PHE A 500 16.87 -5.89 0.60
N GLN A 501 17.87 -6.38 1.33
CA GLN A 501 17.85 -6.38 2.79
C GLN A 501 18.71 -5.23 3.31
N ILE A 502 18.15 -4.46 4.24
CA ILE A 502 18.82 -3.36 4.93
C ILE A 502 18.75 -3.63 6.43
N ASP A 503 19.90 -3.72 7.06
CA ASP A 503 20.04 -3.93 8.50
C ASP A 503 20.11 -2.56 9.20
N LEU A 504 19.19 -2.32 10.12
CA LEU A 504 19.02 -1.06 10.84
C LEU A 504 19.30 -1.24 12.33
N ALA A 505 20.10 -0.35 12.91
CA ALA A 505 20.38 -0.31 14.34
C ALA A 505 19.19 0.25 15.11
N LEU A 506 18.76 -0.46 16.16
CA LEU A 506 17.85 0.10 17.15
C LEU A 506 18.67 0.87 18.21
N PRO A 507 18.16 1.99 18.76
CA PRO A 507 18.81 2.67 19.87
C PRO A 507 18.89 1.78 21.11
N GLU A 508 19.97 1.93 21.89
CA GLU A 508 20.26 1.07 23.05
C GLU A 508 19.12 1.04 24.10
N ASN A 509 18.36 2.14 24.23
CA ASN A 509 17.25 2.24 25.19
C ASN A 509 15.93 1.65 24.67
N PHE A 510 15.90 1.17 23.42
CA PHE A 510 14.70 0.63 22.80
C PHE A 510 14.68 -0.89 22.93
N GLY A 511 14.20 -1.35 24.09
CA GLY A 511 14.01 -2.78 24.36
C GLY A 511 12.85 -3.34 23.55
N VAL A 512 13.14 -4.33 22.71
CA VAL A 512 12.14 -5.06 21.90
C VAL A 512 11.96 -6.47 22.44
N THR A 513 10.71 -6.94 22.51
CA THR A 513 10.37 -8.24 23.10
C THR A 513 10.51 -9.38 22.09
N GLY A 514 11.74 -9.61 21.63
CA GLY A 514 12.10 -10.85 20.94
C GLY A 514 12.29 -10.73 19.42
N VAL A 515 12.75 -11.84 18.85
CA VAL A 515 13.15 -11.97 17.45
C VAL A 515 11.95 -12.41 16.60
N GLY A 516 11.82 -11.85 15.41
CA GLY A 516 10.76 -12.18 14.45
C GLY A 516 9.54 -11.26 14.49
N GLU A 517 9.49 -10.31 15.41
CA GLU A 517 8.46 -9.28 15.43
C GLU A 517 8.54 -8.40 14.16
N ARG A 518 7.38 -8.02 13.63
CA ARG A 518 7.31 -7.09 12.49
C ARG A 518 7.64 -5.66 12.90
N ALA A 519 8.36 -4.98 12.02
CA ALA A 519 8.67 -3.57 12.11
C ALA A 519 8.31 -2.86 10.80
N TYR A 520 7.79 -1.65 10.92
CA TYR A 520 7.53 -0.75 9.81
C TYR A 520 8.65 0.26 9.72
N VAL A 521 9.24 0.39 8.55
CA VAL A 521 10.36 1.28 8.31
C VAL A 521 9.94 2.36 7.34
N ARG A 522 10.19 3.61 7.71
CA ARG A 522 10.05 4.78 6.85
C ARG A 522 11.44 5.36 6.59
N PHE A 523 11.82 5.39 5.32
CA PHE A 523 12.99 6.11 4.83
C PHE A 523 12.55 7.50 4.41
N ASP A 524 13.12 8.53 5.03
CA ASP A 524 12.93 9.92 4.63
C ASP A 524 14.05 10.34 3.68
N HIS A 525 13.67 10.76 2.47
CA HIS A 525 14.61 11.21 1.45
C HIS A 525 14.71 12.75 1.41
N GLY A 526 14.07 13.47 2.33
CA GLY A 526 13.98 14.93 2.31
C GLY A 526 12.83 15.43 1.44
N ALA A 527 12.93 16.68 0.99
CA ALA A 527 11.88 17.32 0.19
C ALA A 527 12.30 17.45 -1.28
N GLU A 528 11.41 17.04 -2.19
CA GLU A 528 11.65 17.11 -3.63
C GLU A 528 10.40 17.65 -4.35
N PRO A 529 10.55 18.50 -5.40
CA PRO A 529 9.41 18.96 -6.19
C PRO A 529 8.61 17.82 -6.82
N LEU A 530 7.28 17.96 -6.86
CA LEU A 530 6.38 16.96 -7.44
C LEU A 530 6.73 16.59 -8.89
N ALA A 531 7.18 17.56 -9.70
CA ALA A 531 7.59 17.30 -11.07
C ALA A 531 8.72 16.26 -11.17
N SER A 532 9.73 16.37 -10.30
CA SER A 532 10.86 15.45 -10.28
C SER A 532 10.45 14.08 -9.75
N GLN A 533 9.59 14.05 -8.72
CA GLN A 533 9.02 12.81 -8.20
C GLN A 533 8.24 12.05 -9.28
N TRP A 534 7.31 12.73 -9.97
CA TRP A 534 6.51 12.13 -11.06
C TRP A 534 7.36 11.69 -12.24
N PHE A 535 8.36 12.48 -12.64
CA PHE A 535 9.27 12.10 -13.72
C PHE A 535 10.07 10.84 -13.36
N ARG A 536 10.57 10.73 -12.12
CA ARG A 536 11.28 9.54 -11.64
C ARG A 536 10.37 8.31 -11.64
N SER A 537 9.18 8.41 -11.05
CA SER A 537 8.22 7.30 -11.01
C SER A 537 7.79 6.87 -12.42
N GLY A 538 7.52 7.83 -13.31
CA GLY A 538 7.19 7.55 -14.71
C GLY A 538 8.34 6.86 -15.45
N ARG A 539 9.58 7.32 -15.27
CA ARG A 539 10.77 6.68 -15.84
C ARG A 539 10.96 5.26 -15.31
N GLN A 540 10.81 5.04 -14.01
CA GLN A 540 10.93 3.72 -13.40
C GLN A 540 9.86 2.75 -13.92
N LEU A 541 8.62 3.22 -14.06
CA LEU A 541 7.52 2.42 -14.61
C LEU A 541 7.72 2.07 -16.08
N LEU A 542 8.30 2.99 -16.86
CA LEU A 542 8.63 2.75 -18.26
C LEU A 542 9.78 1.74 -18.39
N LEU A 543 10.83 1.87 -17.59
CA LEU A 543 11.96 0.93 -17.58
C LEU A 543 11.52 -0.48 -17.15
N SER A 544 10.73 -0.61 -16.07
CA SER A 544 10.26 -1.92 -15.61
C SER A 544 9.34 -2.66 -16.57
N ARG A 545 8.70 -1.94 -17.51
CA ARG A 545 7.84 -2.50 -18.56
C ARG A 545 8.57 -2.76 -19.88
N LEU A 546 9.73 -2.14 -20.09
CA LEU A 546 10.52 -2.25 -21.31
C LEU A 546 11.76 -3.15 -21.17
N ASP A 547 12.01 -3.69 -19.98
CA ASP A 547 13.06 -4.69 -19.79
C ASP A 547 12.71 -5.98 -20.58
N PHE A 548 13.51 -6.20 -21.63
CA PHE A 548 13.67 -7.43 -22.40
C PHE A 548 14.47 -8.48 -21.62
#